data_AF-A0A7X7NHL9-F1
#
_entry.id   AF-A0A7X7NHL9-F1
#
_cell.length_a   1.000
_cell.length_b   1.000
_cell.length_c   1.000
_cell.angle_alpha   90.00
_cell.angle_beta   90.00
_cell.angle_gamma   90.00
#
_symmetry.space_group_name_H-M   'P 1'
#
loop_
_entity.id
_entity.type
_entity.pdbx_description
1 polymer ?
#
loop_
_entity_poly.entity_id
_entity_poly.type
_entity_poly.pdbx_seq_one_letter_code
_entity_poly.pdbx_strand_id
1 'polypeptide(L)'
;MNTPNDACQDGKMDTRDAELVIARKIQAAMIPHNLPVFEGLQLKSLYLPCGAIGGDLYDVVKISDDVLAFVIFDVTGFGIPSALISALAKVCFSNHLRNGFSPRAVIERVNSEIIRDVSADFYLTAFVAYLDLHDNRLTYSNAGHICPVVYRRNQNDVLPLKSQGTFIGVFDNGFFEEQSVYLNQGDCLVLLTDGIYRVFSDDLQEGKILFEETVCSALKDGKAENLINIINEKYSAKKNIDDDVTAVVAEVLTQSRKNLIKNKLGFADDDPVYLQSVSYYEEMDRAISVILSNMDKFGYADDSIRKMKITLTELLVNAILHGNHKDFSKKVIMGHVIDKKKTVISIMDEGEGFDPSCVPDPTLPENLIKDCGRGLFIVRHYVDNVEFNKKGNRVTITKYHSIV
;
A
#
# COMPACT_ATOMS: atom_id res chain seq x y z
N MET A 1 6.72 8.01 -82.38
CA MET A 1 7.71 7.50 -81.41
C MET A 1 7.10 7.68 -80.04
N ASN A 2 6.66 6.58 -79.43
CA ASN A 2 6.01 6.55 -78.12
C ASN A 2 7.07 6.43 -77.02
N THR A 3 6.98 7.29 -76.01
CA THR A 3 7.28 6.94 -74.61
C THR A 3 6.42 7.80 -73.68
N PRO A 4 5.47 7.19 -72.97
CA PRO A 4 5.09 7.57 -71.61
C PRO A 4 5.63 6.51 -70.63
N ASN A 5 6.10 6.94 -69.46
CA ASN A 5 5.73 6.35 -68.17
C ASN A 5 6.43 7.10 -67.04
N ASP A 6 5.67 8.00 -66.44
CA ASP A 6 5.71 8.22 -65.00
C ASP A 6 5.49 6.88 -64.28
N ALA A 7 6.31 6.60 -63.28
CA ALA A 7 5.98 5.62 -62.25
C ALA A 7 6.42 6.18 -60.90
N CYS A 8 5.44 6.77 -60.20
CA CYS A 8 5.46 6.91 -58.75
C CYS A 8 5.85 5.57 -58.11
N GLN A 9 6.95 5.57 -57.35
CA GLN A 9 7.20 4.54 -56.35
C GLN A 9 6.30 4.85 -55.14
N ASP A 10 5.06 4.38 -55.19
CA ASP A 10 4.19 4.34 -54.01
C ASP A 10 4.79 3.37 -52.98
N GLY A 11 5.17 3.91 -51.83
CA GLY A 11 5.59 3.16 -50.65
C GLY A 11 4.43 2.34 -50.09
N LYS A 12 4.38 1.05 -50.47
CA LYS A 12 3.61 0.06 -49.70
C LYS A 12 4.40 -0.26 -48.43
N MET A 13 3.86 0.14 -47.28
CA MET A 13 4.24 -0.43 -45.99
C MET A 13 4.13 -1.96 -46.12
N ASP A 14 5.20 -2.71 -45.83
CA ASP A 14 5.16 -4.17 -45.86
C ASP A 14 4.07 -4.64 -44.89
N THR A 15 3.19 -5.53 -45.33
CA THR A 15 2.06 -6.04 -44.54
C THR A 15 2.49 -6.55 -43.16
N ARG A 16 3.72 -7.05 -43.03
CA ARG A 16 4.31 -7.48 -41.76
C ARG A 16 4.57 -6.33 -40.78
N ASP A 17 5.04 -5.18 -41.29
CA ASP A 17 5.26 -4.00 -40.45
C ASP A 17 3.92 -3.43 -39.95
N ALA A 18 2.88 -3.49 -40.79
CA ALA A 18 1.54 -3.08 -40.39
C ALA A 18 0.95 -3.97 -39.28
N GLU A 19 1.10 -5.30 -39.38
CA GLU A 19 0.68 -6.26 -38.36
C GLU A 19 1.42 -6.06 -37.03
N LEU A 20 2.73 -5.81 -37.07
CA LEU A 20 3.54 -5.51 -35.89
C LEU A 20 3.14 -4.19 -35.22
N VAL A 21 2.82 -3.15 -36.00
CA VAL A 21 2.30 -1.88 -35.45
C VAL A 21 0.96 -2.08 -34.75
N ILE A 22 0.09 -2.95 -35.25
CA ILE A 22 -1.19 -3.28 -34.59
C ILE A 22 -0.93 -4.03 -33.29
N ALA A 23 -0.10 -5.06 -33.32
CA ALA A 23 0.24 -5.84 -32.13
C ALA A 23 0.89 -4.97 -31.04
N ARG A 24 1.76 -4.03 -31.41
CA ARG A 24 2.31 -3.01 -30.51
C ARG A 24 1.22 -2.21 -29.80
N LYS A 25 0.22 -1.74 -30.55
CA LYS A 25 -0.88 -0.95 -29.98
C LYS A 25 -1.70 -1.77 -28.99
N ILE A 26 -1.93 -3.05 -29.27
CA ILE A 26 -2.66 -3.95 -28.37
C ILE A 26 -1.87 -4.15 -27.07
N GLN A 27 -0.58 -4.49 -27.15
CA GLN A 27 0.23 -4.68 -25.95
C GLN A 27 0.40 -3.39 -25.15
N ALA A 28 0.63 -2.25 -25.81
CA ALA A 28 0.74 -0.96 -25.13
C ALA A 28 -0.56 -0.59 -24.39
N ALA A 29 -1.73 -1.05 -24.87
CA ALA A 29 -3.00 -0.86 -24.18
C ALA A 29 -3.19 -1.78 -22.96
N MET A 30 -2.38 -2.83 -22.80
CA MET A 30 -2.36 -3.68 -21.61
C MET A 30 -1.53 -3.09 -20.46
N ILE A 31 -0.62 -2.18 -20.79
CA ILE A 31 0.18 -1.45 -19.81
C ILE A 31 -0.66 -0.31 -19.24
N PRO A 32 -0.67 -0.09 -17.91
CA PRO A 32 -1.44 1.00 -17.32
C PRO A 32 -1.06 2.36 -17.91
N HIS A 33 -1.94 2.97 -18.71
CA HIS A 33 -1.73 4.33 -19.23
C HIS A 33 -1.70 5.37 -18.11
N ASN A 34 -2.47 5.13 -17.04
CA ASN A 34 -2.46 5.89 -15.81
C ASN A 34 -2.32 4.93 -14.65
N LEU A 35 -1.34 5.19 -13.77
CA LEU A 35 -1.24 4.49 -12.51
C LEU A 35 -2.40 4.91 -11.59
N PRO A 36 -2.89 4.01 -10.72
CA PRO A 36 -3.97 4.35 -9.80
C PRO A 36 -3.54 5.48 -8.86
N VAL A 37 -4.40 6.49 -8.69
CA VAL A 37 -4.20 7.49 -7.63
C VAL A 37 -4.50 6.80 -6.29
N PHE A 38 -3.51 6.82 -5.40
CA PHE A 38 -3.59 6.15 -4.10
C PHE A 38 -3.09 7.08 -3.00
N GLU A 39 -3.93 7.34 -2.01
CA GLU A 39 -3.58 8.25 -0.90
C GLU A 39 -2.37 7.70 -0.15
N GLY A 40 -1.37 8.55 0.10
CA GLY A 40 -0.13 8.15 0.78
C GLY A 40 0.95 7.56 -0.12
N LEU A 41 0.73 7.46 -1.43
CA LEU A 41 1.73 7.01 -2.41
C LEU A 41 1.91 7.99 -3.57
N GLN A 42 3.14 8.11 -4.05
CA GLN A 42 3.44 8.65 -5.37
C GLN A 42 3.94 7.53 -6.26
N LEU A 43 3.26 7.31 -7.39
CA LEU A 43 3.60 6.27 -8.35
C LEU A 43 4.14 6.91 -9.64
N LYS A 44 5.22 6.33 -10.16
CA LYS A 44 5.78 6.65 -11.48
C LYS A 44 6.19 5.35 -12.17
N SER A 45 6.13 5.32 -13.49
CA SER A 45 6.56 4.17 -14.27
C SER A 45 7.20 4.59 -15.58
N LEU A 46 7.96 3.67 -16.16
CA LEU A 46 8.61 3.78 -17.45
C LEU A 46 8.52 2.42 -18.14
N TYR A 47 8.18 2.43 -19.42
CA TYR A 47 8.21 1.25 -20.27
C TYR A 47 8.75 1.65 -21.64
N LEU A 48 9.91 1.09 -22.00
CA LEU A 48 10.60 1.36 -23.25
C LEU A 48 10.90 0.02 -23.92
N PRO A 49 10.07 -0.41 -24.90
CA PRO A 49 10.28 -1.68 -25.57
C PRO A 49 11.47 -1.61 -26.54
N CYS A 50 12.29 -2.66 -26.58
CA CYS A 50 13.41 -2.80 -27.53
C CYS A 50 12.91 -3.01 -28.98
N GLY A 51 11.73 -3.60 -29.14
CA GLY A 51 11.14 -3.94 -30.43
C GLY A 51 9.77 -3.32 -30.70
N ALA A 52 9.08 -3.88 -31.71
CA ALA A 52 7.67 -3.55 -31.92
C ALA A 52 6.78 -4.06 -30.78
N ILE A 53 7.15 -5.18 -30.16
CA ILE A 53 6.40 -5.85 -29.10
C ILE A 53 7.43 -6.45 -28.13
N GLY A 54 7.16 -6.34 -26.83
CA GLY A 54 8.07 -6.77 -25.76
C GLY A 54 7.65 -8.04 -25.02
N GLY A 55 8.55 -8.63 -24.24
CA GLY A 55 8.26 -9.70 -23.27
C GLY A 55 7.82 -9.14 -21.91
N ASP A 56 8.38 -7.98 -21.55
CA ASP A 56 8.15 -7.29 -20.29
C ASP A 56 6.74 -6.73 -20.15
N LEU A 57 6.12 -6.95 -18.98
CA LEU A 57 4.92 -6.24 -18.56
C LEU A 57 4.90 -6.00 -17.05
N TYR A 58 4.10 -5.02 -16.65
CA TYR A 58 3.77 -4.76 -15.25
C TYR A 58 2.30 -4.41 -15.05
N ASP A 59 1.84 -4.45 -13.80
CA ASP A 59 0.56 -3.89 -13.37
C ASP A 59 0.68 -3.24 -11.99
N VAL A 60 -0.21 -2.29 -11.74
CA VAL A 60 -0.45 -1.72 -10.42
C VAL A 60 -1.94 -1.68 -10.17
N VAL A 61 -2.42 -2.53 -9.25
CA VAL A 61 -3.84 -2.81 -9.05
C VAL A 61 -4.27 -2.40 -7.66
N LYS A 62 -5.23 -1.46 -7.58
CA LYS A 62 -5.92 -1.12 -6.32
C LYS A 62 -6.79 -2.30 -5.88
N ILE A 63 -6.44 -2.92 -4.76
CA ILE A 63 -7.19 -4.03 -4.16
C ILE A 63 -8.25 -3.49 -3.18
N SER A 64 -7.87 -2.53 -2.35
CA SER A 64 -8.74 -1.82 -1.41
C SER A 64 -8.28 -0.38 -1.24
N ASP A 65 -8.85 0.37 -0.30
CA ASP A 65 -8.40 1.73 0.02
C ASP A 65 -7.03 1.78 0.72
N ASP A 66 -6.56 0.65 1.29
CA ASP A 66 -5.28 0.57 1.99
C ASP A 66 -4.28 -0.39 1.32
N VAL A 67 -4.73 -1.25 0.39
CA VAL A 67 -3.88 -2.26 -0.25
C VAL A 67 -3.72 -2.02 -1.75
N LEU A 68 -2.47 -1.92 -2.18
CA LEU A 68 -2.07 -1.84 -3.58
C LEU A 68 -1.24 -3.06 -3.97
N ALA A 69 -1.58 -3.69 -5.08
CA ALA A 69 -0.83 -4.81 -5.63
C ALA A 69 0.06 -4.35 -6.79
N PHE A 70 1.25 -4.92 -6.87
CA PHE A 70 2.23 -4.73 -7.92
C PHE A 70 2.54 -6.09 -8.53
N VAL A 71 2.65 -6.14 -9.84
CA VAL A 71 3.27 -7.26 -10.54
C VAL A 71 4.19 -6.72 -11.62
N ILE A 72 5.35 -7.32 -11.76
CA ILE A 72 6.27 -7.12 -12.88
C ILE A 72 6.79 -8.49 -13.30
N PHE A 73 6.89 -8.73 -14.60
CA PHE A 73 7.32 -10.01 -15.11
C PHE A 73 7.93 -9.87 -16.50
N ASP A 74 8.74 -10.85 -16.86
CA ASP A 74 9.41 -10.97 -18.16
C ASP A 74 9.26 -12.40 -18.67
N VAL A 75 8.95 -12.53 -19.95
CA VAL A 75 8.73 -13.79 -20.67
C VAL A 75 9.93 -14.09 -21.55
N THR A 76 10.44 -15.32 -21.46
CA THR A 76 11.56 -15.72 -22.29
C THR A 76 11.27 -15.70 -23.78
N GLY A 77 12.29 -15.36 -24.56
CA GLY A 77 12.19 -15.26 -26.01
C GLY A 77 11.83 -13.85 -26.45
N PHE A 78 11.60 -13.67 -27.75
CA PHE A 78 11.38 -12.36 -28.35
C PHE A 78 10.28 -12.40 -29.40
N GLY A 79 9.71 -11.23 -29.70
CA GLY A 79 8.73 -11.04 -30.75
C GLY A 79 7.32 -11.50 -30.39
N ILE A 80 6.56 -11.94 -31.40
CA ILE A 80 5.12 -12.20 -31.26
C ILE A 80 4.80 -13.32 -30.25
N PRO A 81 5.52 -14.47 -30.22
CA PRO A 81 5.19 -15.54 -29.28
C PRO A 81 5.32 -15.13 -27.81
N SER A 82 6.44 -14.50 -27.42
CA SER A 82 6.64 -14.04 -26.04
C SER A 82 5.63 -12.97 -25.66
N ALA A 83 5.27 -12.08 -26.58
CA ALA A 83 4.24 -11.09 -26.35
C ALA A 83 2.83 -11.67 -26.12
N LEU A 84 2.44 -12.71 -26.85
CA LEU A 84 1.15 -13.39 -26.64
C LEU A 84 1.10 -14.09 -25.27
N ILE A 85 2.20 -14.70 -24.86
CA ILE A 85 2.33 -15.31 -23.54
C ILE A 85 2.33 -14.23 -22.45
N SER A 86 2.98 -13.10 -22.70
CA SER A 86 2.99 -11.96 -21.79
C SER A 86 1.57 -11.40 -21.58
N ALA A 87 0.79 -11.30 -22.66
CA ALA A 87 -0.63 -10.95 -22.61
C ALA A 87 -1.49 -11.97 -21.83
N LEU A 88 -1.26 -13.27 -22.02
CA LEU A 88 -1.93 -14.32 -21.25
C LEU A 88 -1.58 -14.22 -19.76
N ALA A 89 -0.29 -14.14 -19.44
CA ALA A 89 0.20 -14.01 -18.07
C ALA A 89 -0.38 -12.77 -17.38
N LYS A 90 -0.45 -11.64 -18.08
CA LYS A 90 -1.09 -10.41 -17.59
C LYS A 90 -2.54 -10.66 -17.16
N VAL A 91 -3.33 -11.34 -17.99
CA VAL A 91 -4.74 -11.67 -17.65
C VAL A 91 -4.80 -12.60 -16.44
N CYS A 92 -3.98 -13.65 -16.40
CA CYS A 92 -3.90 -14.58 -15.28
C CYS A 92 -3.56 -13.85 -13.97
N PHE A 93 -2.52 -13.00 -13.97
CA PHE A 93 -2.15 -12.18 -12.82
C PHE A 93 -3.30 -11.25 -12.41
N SER A 94 -3.84 -10.45 -13.32
CA SER A 94 -4.90 -9.49 -12.99
C SER A 94 -6.15 -10.16 -12.39
N ASN A 95 -6.47 -11.39 -12.82
CA ASN A 95 -7.57 -12.18 -12.24
C ASN A 95 -7.29 -12.59 -10.79
N HIS A 96 -6.08 -13.10 -10.50
CA HIS A 96 -5.75 -13.61 -9.17
C HIS A 96 -5.40 -12.52 -8.16
N LEU A 97 -4.82 -11.40 -8.61
CA LEU A 97 -4.47 -10.28 -7.73
C LEU A 97 -5.70 -9.69 -7.02
N ARG A 98 -6.87 -9.69 -7.68
CA ARG A 98 -8.12 -9.13 -7.14
C ARG A 98 -8.86 -10.04 -6.17
N ASN A 99 -8.48 -11.31 -6.09
CA ASN A 99 -9.19 -12.34 -5.32
C ASN A 99 -8.69 -12.48 -3.87
N GLY A 100 -7.80 -11.59 -3.42
CA GLY A 100 -7.29 -11.58 -2.04
C GLY A 100 -6.35 -12.75 -1.70
N PHE A 101 -5.76 -13.39 -2.72
CA PHE A 101 -4.72 -14.41 -2.52
C PHE A 101 -3.40 -13.76 -2.12
N SER A 102 -2.56 -14.44 -1.35
CA SER A 102 -1.22 -13.94 -1.05
C SER A 102 -0.34 -13.88 -2.31
N PRO A 103 0.73 -13.06 -2.36
CA PRO A 103 1.63 -12.99 -3.51
C PRO A 103 2.13 -14.36 -3.99
N ARG A 104 2.53 -15.24 -3.05
CA ARG A 104 2.92 -16.61 -3.37
C ARG A 104 1.77 -17.39 -4.02
N ALA A 105 0.58 -17.32 -3.44
CA ALA A 105 -0.59 -18.05 -3.91
C ALA A 105 -1.09 -17.57 -5.28
N VAL A 106 -0.85 -16.30 -5.64
CA VAL A 106 -1.04 -15.75 -6.99
C VAL A 106 -0.07 -16.42 -7.96
N ILE A 107 1.22 -16.42 -7.64
CA ILE A 107 2.26 -17.03 -8.49
C ILE A 107 1.99 -18.53 -8.72
N GLU A 108 1.63 -19.28 -7.68
CA GLU A 108 1.32 -20.73 -7.79
C GLU A 108 0.15 -21.00 -8.75
N ARG A 109 -0.87 -20.14 -8.74
CA ARG A 109 -2.04 -20.25 -9.64
C ARG A 109 -1.68 -19.92 -11.07
N VAL A 110 -0.96 -18.82 -11.27
CA VAL A 110 -0.47 -18.44 -12.61
C VAL A 110 0.45 -19.52 -13.16
N ASN A 111 1.33 -20.11 -12.35
CA ASN A 111 2.16 -21.24 -12.75
C ASN A 111 1.31 -22.42 -13.23
N SER A 112 0.27 -22.78 -12.48
CA SER A 112 -0.62 -23.90 -12.83
C SER A 112 -1.40 -23.68 -14.13
N GLU A 113 -1.71 -22.42 -14.48
CA GLU A 113 -2.39 -22.04 -15.71
C GLU A 113 -1.41 -22.01 -16.89
N ILE A 114 -0.27 -21.34 -16.72
CA ILE A 114 0.75 -21.21 -17.77
C ILE A 114 1.31 -22.58 -18.17
N ILE A 115 1.61 -23.48 -17.22
CA ILE A 115 2.13 -24.83 -17.54
C ILE A 115 1.16 -25.65 -18.38
N ARG A 116 -0.14 -25.44 -18.19
CA ARG A 116 -1.18 -26.19 -18.90
C ARG A 116 -1.36 -25.70 -20.32
N ASP A 117 -1.30 -24.38 -20.50
CA ASP A 117 -1.75 -23.71 -21.72
C ASP A 117 -0.59 -23.24 -22.62
N VAL A 118 0.65 -23.23 -22.11
CA VAL A 118 1.85 -22.77 -22.83
C VAL A 118 2.83 -23.93 -23.03
N SER A 119 3.49 -23.98 -24.20
CA SER A 119 4.51 -24.98 -24.49
C SER A 119 5.71 -24.85 -23.56
N ALA A 120 6.35 -25.97 -23.22
CA ALA A 120 7.52 -26.05 -22.33
C ALA A 120 8.75 -25.24 -22.79
N ASP A 121 8.76 -24.72 -24.02
CA ASP A 121 9.81 -23.85 -24.56
C ASP A 121 9.76 -22.41 -23.98
N PHE A 122 8.66 -22.03 -23.33
CA PHE A 122 8.51 -20.70 -22.73
C PHE A 122 8.31 -20.78 -21.23
N TYR A 123 8.97 -19.87 -20.53
CA TYR A 123 8.76 -19.63 -19.12
C TYR A 123 8.78 -18.13 -18.86
N LEU A 124 8.36 -17.71 -17.68
CA LEU A 124 8.46 -16.32 -17.26
C LEU A 124 9.02 -16.19 -15.85
N THR A 125 9.70 -15.08 -15.65
CA THR A 125 10.10 -14.61 -14.33
C THR A 125 9.06 -13.61 -13.84
N ALA A 126 8.73 -13.59 -12.54
CA ALA A 126 7.77 -12.61 -12.02
C ALA A 126 8.06 -12.21 -10.58
N PHE A 127 7.73 -10.97 -10.25
CA PHE A 127 7.67 -10.48 -8.89
C PHE A 127 6.26 -9.95 -8.60
N VAL A 128 5.65 -10.45 -7.53
CA VAL A 128 4.34 -10.02 -7.06
C VAL A 128 4.48 -9.45 -5.65
N ALA A 129 3.89 -8.28 -5.41
CA ALA A 129 3.89 -7.68 -4.08
C ALA A 129 2.61 -6.93 -3.75
N TYR A 130 2.20 -7.00 -2.49
CA TYR A 130 1.13 -6.21 -1.90
C TYR A 130 1.70 -5.24 -0.89
N LEU A 131 1.42 -3.95 -1.08
CA LEU A 131 1.71 -2.90 -0.11
C LEU A 131 0.44 -2.54 0.62
N ASP A 132 0.40 -2.85 1.92
CA ASP A 132 -0.64 -2.44 2.84
C ASP A 132 -0.20 -1.16 3.55
N LEU A 133 -0.87 -0.03 3.27
CA LEU A 133 -0.59 1.27 3.90
C LEU A 133 -1.24 1.41 5.29
N HIS A 134 -2.02 0.42 5.73
CA HIS A 134 -2.50 0.40 7.11
C HIS A 134 -1.33 0.36 8.08
N ASP A 135 -0.38 -0.56 7.86
CA ASP A 135 0.83 -0.74 8.67
C ASP A 135 2.13 -0.52 7.88
N ASN A 136 2.04 -0.09 6.61
CA ASN A 136 3.14 0.05 5.64
C ASN A 136 3.91 -1.25 5.39
N ARG A 137 3.22 -2.40 5.41
CA ARG A 137 3.85 -3.68 5.15
C ARG A 137 3.79 -4.04 3.67
N LEU A 138 4.97 -4.23 3.08
CA LEU A 138 5.13 -4.83 1.77
C LEU A 138 5.29 -6.36 1.93
N THR A 139 4.35 -7.14 1.42
CA THR A 139 4.43 -8.60 1.34
C THR A 139 4.68 -9.00 -0.10
N TYR A 140 5.63 -9.89 -0.38
CA TYR A 140 6.03 -10.20 -1.75
C TYR A 140 6.51 -11.63 -1.94
N SER A 141 6.51 -12.07 -3.19
CA SER A 141 7.08 -13.34 -3.63
C SER A 141 7.76 -13.14 -4.99
N ASN A 142 8.88 -13.84 -5.19
CA ASN A 142 9.70 -13.74 -6.39
C ASN A 142 9.84 -15.11 -7.08
N ALA A 143 9.39 -15.21 -8.33
CA ALA A 143 9.51 -16.35 -9.21
C ALA A 143 10.73 -16.22 -10.15
N GLY A 144 11.92 -16.12 -9.55
CA GLY A 144 13.19 -16.02 -10.29
C GLY A 144 13.39 -14.73 -11.09
N HIS A 145 12.59 -13.70 -10.83
CA HIS A 145 12.78 -12.36 -11.38
C HIS A 145 13.97 -11.67 -10.72
N ILE A 146 14.55 -10.72 -11.44
CA ILE A 146 15.53 -9.81 -10.87
C ILE A 146 14.97 -9.15 -9.61
N CYS A 147 15.78 -9.05 -8.55
CA CYS A 147 15.28 -8.57 -7.26
C CYS A 147 14.93 -7.08 -7.35
N PRO A 148 13.65 -6.70 -7.17
CA PRO A 148 13.31 -5.31 -6.92
C PRO A 148 14.00 -4.80 -5.66
N VAL A 149 14.07 -3.49 -5.53
CA VAL A 149 14.77 -2.88 -4.41
C VAL A 149 13.90 -1.88 -3.65
N VAL A 150 14.21 -1.71 -2.36
CA VAL A 150 13.66 -0.64 -1.53
C VAL A 150 14.78 0.35 -1.26
N TYR A 151 14.62 1.57 -1.76
CA TYR A 151 15.45 2.69 -1.32
C TYR A 151 15.02 3.14 0.07
N ARG A 152 15.95 3.12 1.03
CA ARG A 152 15.75 3.55 2.41
C ARG A 152 16.12 5.01 2.57
N ARG A 153 15.12 5.89 2.75
CA ARG A 153 15.30 7.34 2.88
C ARG A 153 16.32 7.74 3.93
N ASN A 154 16.16 7.17 5.12
CA ASN A 154 16.92 7.57 6.30
C ASN A 154 18.38 7.10 6.27
N GLN A 155 18.66 6.02 5.53
CA GLN A 155 19.99 5.42 5.43
C GLN A 155 20.69 5.84 4.13
N ASN A 156 19.94 6.35 3.16
CA ASN A 156 20.39 6.57 1.79
C ASN A 156 21.06 5.32 1.21
N ASP A 157 20.35 4.19 1.34
CA ASP A 157 20.82 2.86 0.98
C ASP A 157 19.74 2.08 0.23
N VAL A 158 20.15 1.03 -0.48
CA VAL A 158 19.27 0.17 -1.27
C VAL A 158 19.19 -1.22 -0.63
N LEU A 159 17.97 -1.64 -0.29
CA LEU A 159 17.67 -2.97 0.24
C LEU A 159 17.09 -3.86 -0.87
N PRO A 160 17.79 -4.89 -1.35
CA PRO A 160 17.23 -5.83 -2.32
C PRO A 160 16.17 -6.75 -1.69
N LEU A 161 15.03 -6.90 -2.36
CA LEU A 161 13.91 -7.75 -1.95
C LEU A 161 14.13 -9.20 -2.39
N LYS A 162 14.94 -9.92 -1.61
CA LYS A 162 15.26 -11.32 -1.87
C LYS A 162 14.14 -12.25 -1.40
N SER A 163 13.75 -13.17 -2.27
CA SER A 163 12.82 -14.28 -1.98
C SER A 163 13.23 -15.45 -2.88
N GLN A 164 13.15 -16.68 -2.37
CA GLN A 164 13.46 -17.86 -3.16
C GLN A 164 12.25 -18.28 -4.01
N GLY A 165 12.48 -18.60 -5.28
CA GLY A 165 11.44 -19.21 -6.11
C GLY A 165 11.96 -19.73 -7.45
N THR A 166 11.21 -20.66 -8.04
CA THR A 166 11.47 -21.16 -9.39
C THR A 166 10.88 -20.22 -10.45
N PHE A 167 11.17 -20.45 -11.74
CA PHE A 167 10.46 -19.76 -12.82
C PHE A 167 9.03 -20.31 -12.97
N ILE A 168 8.12 -19.47 -13.43
CA ILE A 168 6.74 -19.84 -13.79
C ILE A 168 6.77 -20.52 -15.16
N GLY A 169 6.08 -21.65 -15.31
CA GLY A 169 6.03 -22.39 -16.56
C GLY A 169 6.98 -23.59 -16.63
N VAL A 170 7.86 -23.78 -15.63
CA VAL A 170 8.93 -24.80 -15.68
C VAL A 170 8.61 -26.07 -14.90
N PHE A 171 8.04 -25.94 -13.70
CA PHE A 171 7.75 -27.08 -12.82
C PHE A 171 6.29 -27.07 -12.36
N ASP A 172 5.58 -28.20 -12.50
CA ASP A 172 4.18 -28.33 -12.06
C ASP A 172 4.02 -27.94 -10.58
N ASN A 173 4.95 -28.44 -9.75
CA ASN A 173 5.05 -28.12 -8.33
C ASN A 173 6.21 -27.15 -8.08
N GLY A 174 6.13 -25.95 -8.67
CA GLY A 174 7.08 -24.87 -8.42
C GLY A 174 7.17 -24.50 -6.92
N PHE A 175 8.37 -24.09 -6.50
CA PHE A 175 8.60 -23.60 -5.13
C PHE A 175 8.63 -22.07 -5.16
N PHE A 176 7.88 -21.42 -4.26
CA PHE A 176 7.84 -19.97 -4.14
C PHE A 176 7.73 -19.57 -2.68
N GLU A 177 8.65 -18.72 -2.24
CA GLU A 177 8.69 -18.18 -0.88
C GLU A 177 7.94 -16.86 -0.80
N GLU A 178 7.32 -16.59 0.34
CA GLU A 178 6.72 -15.30 0.66
C GLU A 178 7.55 -14.61 1.74
N GLN A 179 7.82 -13.32 1.57
CA GLN A 179 8.58 -12.48 2.49
C GLN A 179 7.83 -11.18 2.75
N SER A 180 8.23 -10.46 3.80
CA SER A 180 7.66 -9.15 4.12
C SER A 180 8.70 -8.17 4.65
N VAL A 181 8.54 -6.89 4.32
CA VAL A 181 9.31 -5.77 4.87
C VAL A 181 8.40 -4.59 5.16
N TYR A 182 8.74 -3.75 6.14
CA TYR A 182 8.02 -2.51 6.41
C TYR A 182 8.69 -1.33 5.70
N LEU A 183 7.88 -0.43 5.15
CA LEU A 183 8.32 0.80 4.50
C LEU A 183 8.06 2.02 5.39
N ASN A 184 9.04 2.89 5.51
CA ASN A 184 8.87 4.16 6.22
C ASN A 184 8.44 5.26 5.25
N GLN A 185 7.97 6.37 5.80
CA GLN A 185 7.76 7.59 5.02
C GLN A 185 9.05 7.99 4.31
N GLY A 186 8.95 8.26 3.01
CA GLY A 186 10.04 8.61 2.11
C GLY A 186 10.79 7.42 1.51
N ASP A 187 10.57 6.19 1.99
CA ASP A 187 11.12 5.00 1.35
C ASP A 187 10.46 4.77 -0.02
N CYS A 188 11.22 4.25 -0.97
CA CYS A 188 10.72 3.98 -2.32
C CYS A 188 10.88 2.51 -2.68
N LEU A 189 9.80 1.86 -3.11
CA LEU A 189 9.84 0.58 -3.80
C LEU A 189 10.16 0.82 -5.27
N VAL A 190 11.18 0.14 -5.81
CA VAL A 190 11.61 0.21 -7.20
C VAL A 190 11.55 -1.19 -7.80
N LEU A 191 10.56 -1.42 -8.66
CA LEU A 191 10.42 -2.61 -9.48
C LEU A 191 11.09 -2.35 -10.83
N LEU A 192 11.76 -3.37 -11.36
CA LEU A 192 12.53 -3.27 -12.59
C LEU A 192 12.65 -4.61 -13.30
N THR A 193 12.90 -4.56 -14.60
CA THR A 193 13.42 -5.67 -15.40
C THR A 193 14.91 -5.51 -15.66
N ASP A 194 15.57 -6.57 -16.13
CA ASP A 194 17.03 -6.63 -16.29
C ASP A 194 17.55 -5.75 -17.44
N GLY A 195 16.72 -5.42 -18.42
CA GLY A 195 17.02 -4.40 -19.42
C GLY A 195 17.41 -3.05 -18.82
N ILE A 196 16.99 -2.72 -17.60
CA ILE A 196 17.50 -1.54 -16.88
C ILE A 196 19.02 -1.60 -16.74
N TYR A 197 19.62 -2.72 -16.34
CA TYR A 197 21.06 -2.79 -16.10
C TYR A 197 21.85 -2.53 -17.38
N ARG A 198 21.30 -2.96 -18.51
CA ARG A 198 21.83 -2.66 -19.85
C ARG A 198 21.79 -1.18 -20.19
N VAL A 199 20.91 -0.37 -19.60
CA VAL A 199 20.95 1.09 -19.77
C VAL A 199 22.21 1.70 -19.15
N PHE A 200 22.74 1.09 -18.07
CA PHE A 200 23.85 1.65 -17.29
C PHE A 200 25.22 1.12 -17.69
N SER A 201 25.33 -0.16 -18.08
CA SER A 201 26.55 -0.75 -18.66
C SER A 201 26.20 -1.91 -19.58
N ASP A 202 27.12 -2.28 -20.48
CA ASP A 202 27.02 -3.53 -21.26
C ASP A 202 27.34 -4.77 -20.39
N ASP A 203 28.07 -4.57 -19.28
CA ASP A 203 28.23 -5.59 -18.24
C ASP A 203 27.09 -5.50 -17.23
N LEU A 204 26.35 -6.59 -17.04
CA LEU A 204 25.15 -6.60 -16.18
C LEU A 204 25.47 -6.35 -14.69
N GLN A 205 26.64 -6.77 -14.20
CA GLN A 205 27.00 -6.57 -12.79
C GLN A 205 27.41 -5.13 -12.53
N GLU A 206 28.22 -4.55 -13.41
CA GLU A 206 28.55 -3.13 -13.38
C GLU A 206 27.29 -2.27 -13.54
N GLY A 207 26.43 -2.63 -14.50
CA GLY A 207 25.16 -1.94 -14.76
C GLY A 207 24.25 -1.94 -13.53
N LYS A 208 24.18 -3.06 -12.81
CA LYS A 208 23.46 -3.15 -11.54
C LYS A 208 24.01 -2.20 -10.48
N ILE A 209 25.33 -2.16 -10.27
CA ILE A 209 25.97 -1.30 -9.27
C ILE A 209 25.68 0.18 -9.59
N LEU A 210 25.89 0.57 -10.85
CA LEU A 210 25.62 1.94 -11.31
C LEU A 210 24.14 2.33 -11.19
N PHE A 211 23.24 1.38 -11.42
CA PHE A 211 21.81 1.58 -11.20
C PHE A 211 21.50 1.83 -9.72
N GLU A 212 22.01 0.99 -8.81
CA GLU A 212 21.79 1.16 -7.35
C GLU A 212 22.37 2.49 -6.83
N GLU A 213 23.54 2.91 -7.31
CA GLU A 213 24.10 4.24 -7.02
C GLU A 213 23.23 5.38 -7.55
N THR A 214 22.64 5.19 -8.73
CA THR A 214 21.70 6.14 -9.34
C THR A 214 20.40 6.20 -8.55
N VAL A 215 19.88 5.08 -8.04
CA VAL A 215 18.71 5.05 -7.14
C VAL A 215 18.99 5.91 -5.92
N CYS A 216 20.14 5.72 -5.26
CA CYS A 216 20.52 6.51 -4.09
C CYS A 216 20.62 8.01 -4.40
N SER A 217 21.30 8.39 -5.49
CA SER A 217 21.48 9.81 -5.82
C SER A 217 20.19 10.47 -6.30
N ALA A 218 19.40 9.81 -7.15
CA ALA A 218 18.19 10.36 -7.74
C ALA A 218 17.05 10.52 -6.72
N LEU A 219 16.92 9.55 -5.80
CA LEU A 219 15.82 9.51 -4.86
C LEU A 219 16.08 10.28 -3.59
N LYS A 220 17.32 10.70 -3.29
CA LYS A 220 17.73 11.40 -2.05
C LYS A 220 16.86 12.58 -1.62
N ASP A 221 16.27 13.28 -2.57
CA ASP A 221 15.44 14.47 -2.32
C ASP A 221 13.92 14.25 -2.44
N GLY A 222 13.46 13.00 -2.64
CA GLY A 222 12.04 12.64 -2.47
C GLY A 222 11.18 12.83 -3.70
N LYS A 223 11.73 12.46 -4.87
CA LYS A 223 10.99 12.52 -6.12
C LYS A 223 11.21 11.25 -6.93
N ALA A 224 10.25 10.33 -6.85
CA ALA A 224 10.19 9.15 -7.72
C ALA A 224 10.43 9.47 -9.22
N GLU A 225 9.97 10.64 -9.67
CA GLU A 225 10.12 11.13 -11.05
C GLU A 225 11.58 11.36 -11.47
N ASN A 226 12.47 11.72 -10.54
CA ASN A 226 13.88 11.95 -10.87
C ASN A 226 14.55 10.68 -11.40
N LEU A 227 14.28 9.53 -10.77
CA LEU A 227 14.85 8.25 -11.19
C LEU A 227 14.36 7.86 -12.59
N ILE A 228 13.05 8.02 -12.85
CA ILE A 228 12.47 7.75 -14.17
C ILE A 228 13.09 8.64 -15.26
N ASN A 229 13.26 9.93 -14.99
CA ASN A 229 13.86 10.86 -15.95
C ASN A 229 15.31 10.47 -16.27
N ILE A 230 16.12 10.12 -15.27
CA ILE A 230 17.51 9.72 -15.47
C ILE A 230 17.60 8.43 -16.29
N ILE A 231 16.73 7.45 -16.03
CA ILE A 231 16.70 6.20 -16.82
C ILE A 231 16.35 6.53 -18.28
N ASN A 232 15.34 7.36 -18.51
CA ASN A 232 14.91 7.75 -19.85
C ASN A 232 15.99 8.54 -20.62
N GLU A 233 16.70 9.44 -19.95
CA GLU A 233 17.83 10.19 -20.53
C GLU A 233 18.99 9.26 -20.92
N LYS A 234 19.37 8.33 -20.03
CA LYS A 234 20.43 7.35 -20.31
C LYS A 234 20.04 6.39 -21.44
N TYR A 235 18.78 5.94 -21.45
CA TYR A 235 18.25 5.12 -22.54
C TYR A 235 18.37 5.85 -23.88
N SER A 236 17.94 7.11 -23.93
CA SER A 236 17.97 7.94 -25.15
C SER A 236 19.39 8.22 -25.66
N ALA A 237 20.37 8.24 -24.76
CA ALA A 237 21.78 8.42 -25.11
C ALA A 237 22.45 7.14 -25.64
N LYS A 238 21.85 5.97 -25.42
CA LYS A 238 22.40 4.67 -25.83
C LYS A 238 21.87 4.30 -27.22
N LYS A 239 22.78 3.93 -28.13
CA LYS A 239 22.42 3.64 -29.54
C LYS A 239 21.73 2.30 -29.73
N ASN A 240 22.15 1.28 -28.96
CA ASN A 240 21.63 -0.08 -29.05
C ASN A 240 21.29 -0.55 -27.64
N ILE A 241 20.01 -0.80 -27.40
CA ILE A 241 19.50 -1.56 -26.26
C ILE A 241 18.76 -2.73 -26.89
N ASP A 242 19.14 -3.93 -26.49
CA ASP A 242 18.67 -5.21 -27.04
C ASP A 242 17.57 -5.86 -26.21
N ASP A 243 17.05 -5.14 -25.22
CA ASP A 243 16.09 -5.65 -24.24
C ASP A 243 15.06 -4.61 -23.82
N ASP A 244 13.90 -5.06 -23.36
CA ASP A 244 12.85 -4.17 -22.87
C ASP A 244 13.27 -3.53 -21.55
N VAL A 245 12.93 -2.25 -21.37
CA VAL A 245 13.29 -1.50 -20.16
C VAL A 245 12.03 -1.08 -19.43
N THR A 246 11.79 -1.73 -18.30
CA THR A 246 10.60 -1.51 -17.48
C THR A 246 10.98 -1.09 -16.07
N ALA A 247 10.39 0.00 -15.57
CA ALA A 247 10.57 0.47 -14.20
C ALA A 247 9.23 0.91 -13.60
N VAL A 248 9.00 0.60 -12.33
CA VAL A 248 7.90 1.15 -11.53
C VAL A 248 8.45 1.61 -10.19
N VAL A 249 8.18 2.85 -9.83
CA VAL A 249 8.61 3.46 -8.57
C VAL A 249 7.38 3.84 -7.76
N ALA A 250 7.32 3.36 -6.52
CA ALA A 250 6.31 3.73 -5.55
C ALA A 250 6.97 4.36 -4.32
N GLU A 251 6.79 5.67 -4.16
CA GLU A 251 7.29 6.43 -3.02
C GLU A 251 6.21 6.56 -1.95
N VAL A 252 6.56 6.22 -0.71
CA VAL A 252 5.67 6.29 0.45
C VAL A 252 5.66 7.72 0.98
N LEU A 253 4.58 8.47 0.73
CA LEU A 253 4.48 9.88 1.10
C LEU A 253 4.06 10.09 2.56
N THR A 254 3.39 9.12 3.17
CA THR A 254 2.85 9.23 4.51
C THR A 254 3.38 8.12 5.41
N GLN A 255 3.42 8.38 6.71
CA GLN A 255 3.52 7.29 7.69
C GLN A 255 2.32 6.35 7.54
N SER A 256 2.43 5.14 8.07
CA SER A 256 1.34 4.17 8.04
C SER A 256 0.05 4.78 8.59
N ARG A 257 -1.09 4.41 8.00
CA ARG A 257 -2.39 4.94 8.42
C ARG A 257 -2.65 4.68 9.90
N LYS A 258 -2.17 3.54 10.42
CA LYS A 258 -2.15 3.22 11.85
C LYS A 258 -1.39 4.27 12.66
N ASN A 259 -0.18 4.67 12.25
CA ASN A 259 0.61 5.71 12.93
C ASN A 259 -0.05 7.09 12.80
N LEU A 260 -0.61 7.43 11.63
CA LEU A 260 -1.33 8.68 11.44
C LEU A 260 -2.55 8.78 12.38
N ILE A 261 -3.35 7.71 12.47
CA ILE A 261 -4.51 7.64 13.37
C ILE A 261 -4.05 7.72 14.82
N LYS A 262 -3.01 6.97 15.19
CA LYS A 262 -2.40 6.99 16.52
C LYS A 262 -1.98 8.42 16.93
N ASN A 263 -1.32 9.15 16.04
CA ASN A 263 -0.89 10.53 16.27
C ASN A 263 -2.08 11.49 16.35
N LYS A 264 -3.11 11.32 15.52
CA LYS A 264 -4.39 12.06 15.65
C LYS A 264 -5.06 11.80 16.99
N LEU A 265 -4.98 10.58 17.50
CA LEU A 265 -5.48 10.20 18.82
C LEU A 265 -4.61 10.72 19.99
N GLY A 266 -3.46 11.32 19.72
CA GLY A 266 -2.60 11.96 20.72
C GLY A 266 -1.65 11.01 21.45
N PHE A 267 -1.37 9.84 20.88
CA PHE A 267 -0.35 8.92 21.38
C PHE A 267 1.02 9.22 20.76
N ALA A 268 2.10 8.84 21.44
CA ALA A 268 3.47 9.00 20.95
C ALA A 268 3.87 7.84 20.02
N ASP A 269 4.76 8.04 19.05
CA ASP A 269 5.11 7.06 18.00
C ASP A 269 5.53 5.67 18.53
N ASP A 270 6.02 5.56 19.76
CA ASP A 270 6.44 4.32 20.43
C ASP A 270 5.34 3.62 21.27
N ASP A 271 4.20 4.28 21.54
CA ASP A 271 3.10 3.67 22.29
C ASP A 271 2.52 2.40 21.59
N PRO A 272 2.29 1.27 22.30
CA PRO A 272 1.72 0.05 21.72
C PRO A 272 0.19 0.15 21.60
N VAL A 273 -0.29 1.11 20.80
CA VAL A 273 -1.71 1.46 20.72
C VAL A 273 -2.51 0.39 19.96
N TYR A 274 -3.59 -0.08 20.58
CA TYR A 274 -4.61 -0.88 19.92
C TYR A 274 -5.72 0.02 19.38
N LEU A 275 -6.02 -0.06 18.09
CA LEU A 275 -7.02 0.76 17.41
C LEU A 275 -8.30 -0.04 17.13
N GLN A 276 -9.44 0.64 17.26
CA GLN A 276 -10.77 0.13 16.96
C GLN A 276 -11.58 1.25 16.28
N SER A 277 -12.50 0.88 15.40
CA SER A 277 -13.52 1.78 14.88
C SER A 277 -14.89 1.29 15.34
N VAL A 278 -15.74 2.22 15.75
CA VAL A 278 -17.10 1.96 16.24
C VAL A 278 -18.01 2.91 15.50
N SER A 279 -18.92 2.39 14.68
CA SER A 279 -19.85 3.22 13.89
C SER A 279 -21.30 3.02 14.31
N TYR A 280 -21.60 1.93 15.02
CA TYR A 280 -22.94 1.54 15.43
C TYR A 280 -23.03 1.24 16.93
N TYR A 281 -24.23 1.37 17.50
CA TYR A 281 -24.48 1.09 18.91
C TYR A 281 -24.22 -0.38 19.26
N GLU A 282 -24.56 -1.27 18.35
CA GLU A 282 -24.40 -2.72 18.48
C GLU A 282 -22.92 -3.14 18.56
N GLU A 283 -22.02 -2.30 18.06
CA GLU A 283 -20.57 -2.53 18.11
C GLU A 283 -19.94 -2.06 19.43
N MET A 284 -20.61 -1.15 20.16
CA MET A 284 -20.06 -0.52 21.37
C MET A 284 -19.75 -1.55 22.45
N ASP A 285 -20.67 -2.47 22.73
CA ASP A 285 -20.47 -3.48 23.78
C ASP A 285 -19.27 -4.37 23.49
N ARG A 286 -19.06 -4.74 22.21
CA ARG A 286 -17.89 -5.51 21.79
C ARG A 286 -16.60 -4.71 21.98
N ALA A 287 -16.57 -3.46 21.51
CA ALA A 287 -15.41 -2.58 21.62
C ALA A 287 -15.00 -2.34 23.08
N ILE A 288 -15.99 -2.03 23.93
CA ILE A 288 -15.80 -1.84 25.37
C ILE A 288 -15.30 -3.12 26.04
N SER A 289 -15.87 -4.28 25.70
CA SER A 289 -15.50 -5.57 26.31
C SER A 289 -14.02 -5.92 26.11
N VAL A 290 -13.42 -5.56 24.97
CA VAL A 290 -11.98 -5.75 24.73
C VAL A 290 -11.14 -4.98 25.76
N ILE A 291 -11.50 -3.72 26.03
CA ILE A 291 -10.79 -2.88 27.00
C ILE A 291 -10.97 -3.42 28.42
N LEU A 292 -12.21 -3.72 28.81
CA LEU A 292 -12.51 -4.21 30.16
C LEU A 292 -11.82 -5.56 30.44
N SER A 293 -11.80 -6.47 29.47
CA SER A 293 -11.09 -7.74 29.60
C SER A 293 -9.57 -7.55 29.74
N ASN A 294 -8.99 -6.57 29.05
CA ASN A 294 -7.57 -6.26 29.20
C ASN A 294 -7.26 -5.62 30.56
N MET A 295 -8.11 -4.72 31.06
CA MET A 295 -7.98 -4.17 32.42
C MET A 295 -8.03 -5.28 33.47
N ASP A 296 -8.97 -6.22 33.36
CA ASP A 296 -9.08 -7.38 34.24
C ASP A 296 -7.80 -8.24 34.21
N LYS A 297 -7.27 -8.55 33.02
CA LYS A 297 -6.00 -9.26 32.84
C LYS A 297 -4.80 -8.56 33.50
N PHE A 298 -4.80 -7.23 33.56
CA PHE A 298 -3.75 -6.44 34.21
C PHE A 298 -4.01 -6.22 35.71
N GLY A 299 -5.11 -6.76 36.26
CA GLY A 299 -5.40 -6.80 37.69
C GLY A 299 -6.15 -5.59 38.26
N TYR A 300 -6.80 -4.79 37.41
CA TYR A 300 -7.58 -3.65 37.87
C TYR A 300 -8.77 -4.09 38.72
N ALA A 301 -9.05 -3.36 39.81
CA ALA A 301 -10.18 -3.67 40.68
C ALA A 301 -11.54 -3.58 39.94
N ASP A 302 -12.47 -4.47 40.30
CA ASP A 302 -13.84 -4.53 39.77
C ASP A 302 -14.54 -3.17 39.70
N ASP A 303 -14.40 -2.34 40.73
CA ASP A 303 -15.00 -1.00 40.79
C ASP A 303 -14.45 -0.08 39.69
N SER A 304 -13.15 -0.13 39.43
CA SER A 304 -12.51 0.59 38.32
C SER A 304 -13.00 0.10 36.96
N ILE A 305 -13.19 -1.22 36.80
CA ILE A 305 -13.72 -1.82 35.56
C ILE A 305 -15.17 -1.39 35.33
N ARG A 306 -16.03 -1.43 36.36
CA ARG A 306 -17.44 -0.97 36.26
C ARG A 306 -17.52 0.51 35.93
N LYS A 307 -16.74 1.36 36.59
CA LYS A 307 -16.65 2.80 36.31
C LYS A 307 -16.16 3.05 34.89
N MET A 308 -15.16 2.32 34.41
CA MET A 308 -14.67 2.43 33.04
C MET A 308 -15.76 2.08 32.01
N LYS A 309 -16.57 1.06 32.26
CA LYS A 309 -17.70 0.71 31.37
C LYS A 309 -18.65 1.90 31.18
N ILE A 310 -19.03 2.55 32.28
CA ILE A 310 -19.93 3.71 32.25
C ILE A 310 -19.27 4.86 31.47
N THR A 311 -18.01 5.17 31.80
CA THR A 311 -17.23 6.20 31.13
C THR A 311 -17.17 5.99 29.61
N LEU A 312 -16.82 4.78 29.16
CA LEU A 312 -16.69 4.50 27.73
C LEU A 312 -18.04 4.53 27.01
N THR A 313 -19.10 4.09 27.67
CA THR A 313 -20.46 4.18 27.13
C THR A 313 -20.83 5.64 26.89
N GLU A 314 -20.67 6.50 27.89
CA GLU A 314 -20.96 7.93 27.77
C GLU A 314 -20.15 8.60 26.65
N LEU A 315 -18.84 8.32 26.57
CA LEU A 315 -17.97 8.92 25.56
C LEU A 315 -18.32 8.47 24.14
N LEU A 316 -18.57 7.18 23.93
CA LEU A 316 -18.93 6.64 22.62
C LEU A 316 -20.33 7.12 22.19
N VAL A 317 -21.30 7.17 23.10
CA VAL A 317 -22.62 7.75 22.82
C VAL A 317 -22.48 9.21 22.40
N ASN A 318 -21.68 10.00 23.11
CA ASN A 318 -21.45 11.40 22.75
C ASN A 318 -20.79 11.55 21.39
N ALA A 319 -19.77 10.73 21.09
CA ALA A 319 -19.09 10.74 19.80
C ALA A 319 -20.04 10.39 18.63
N ILE A 320 -20.88 9.36 18.78
CA ILE A 320 -21.82 8.90 17.75
C ILE A 320 -23.00 9.88 17.58
N LEU A 321 -23.63 10.28 18.69
CA LEU A 321 -24.83 11.11 18.67
C LEU A 321 -24.56 12.58 18.45
N HIS A 322 -23.63 13.14 19.23
CA HIS A 322 -23.39 14.57 19.28
C HIS A 322 -22.26 14.98 18.35
N GLY A 323 -21.21 14.18 18.23
CA GLY A 323 -20.11 14.41 17.28
C GLY A 323 -20.53 14.13 15.83
N ASN A 324 -20.87 12.89 15.54
CA ASN A 324 -21.20 12.46 14.17
C ASN A 324 -22.68 12.69 13.78
N HIS A 325 -23.54 13.18 14.68
CA HIS A 325 -24.97 13.42 14.40
C HIS A 325 -25.73 12.19 13.85
N LYS A 326 -25.35 10.97 14.27
CA LYS A 326 -25.86 9.70 13.71
C LYS A 326 -25.62 9.52 12.20
N ASP A 327 -24.66 10.22 11.64
CA ASP A 327 -24.20 9.96 10.28
C ASP A 327 -23.32 8.71 10.27
N PHE A 328 -23.91 7.58 9.84
CA PHE A 328 -23.22 6.28 9.81
C PHE A 328 -22.14 6.18 8.73
N SER A 329 -22.01 7.17 7.83
CA SER A 329 -20.85 7.25 6.93
C SER A 329 -19.60 7.75 7.65
N LYS A 330 -19.77 8.41 8.80
CA LYS A 330 -18.69 8.88 9.67
C LYS A 330 -18.30 7.86 10.71
N LYS A 331 -17.02 7.81 11.03
CA LYS A 331 -16.45 6.84 11.97
C LYS A 331 -16.18 7.48 13.33
N VAL A 332 -16.34 6.71 14.40
CA VAL A 332 -15.68 7.00 15.68
C VAL A 332 -14.49 6.06 15.79
N ILE A 333 -13.31 6.64 16.06
CA ILE A 333 -12.06 5.90 16.18
C ILE A 333 -11.64 5.93 17.64
N MET A 334 -11.34 4.76 18.19
CA MET A 334 -10.88 4.57 19.56
C MET A 334 -9.49 3.91 19.56
N GLY A 335 -8.56 4.48 20.30
CA GLY A 335 -7.25 3.90 20.56
C GLY A 335 -7.01 3.73 22.05
N HIS A 336 -6.36 2.65 22.46
CA HIS A 336 -6.02 2.45 23.87
C HIS A 336 -4.64 1.84 24.09
N VAL A 337 -4.05 2.18 25.22
CA VAL A 337 -2.86 1.56 25.82
C VAL A 337 -3.23 1.17 27.25
N ILE A 338 -3.08 -0.10 27.58
CA ILE A 338 -3.42 -0.64 28.90
C ILE A 338 -2.20 -1.42 29.38
N ASP A 339 -1.69 -1.02 30.54
CA ASP A 339 -0.61 -1.72 31.21
C ASP A 339 -0.89 -1.81 32.73
N LYS A 340 0.08 -2.37 33.47
CA LYS A 340 0.00 -2.53 34.93
C LYS A 340 -0.01 -1.21 35.70
N LYS A 341 0.33 -0.07 35.09
CA LYS A 341 0.42 1.25 35.73
C LYS A 341 -0.77 2.13 35.40
N LYS A 342 -1.24 2.13 34.16
CA LYS A 342 -2.35 2.97 33.72
C LYS A 342 -3.06 2.44 32.47
N THR A 343 -4.28 2.91 32.31
CA THR A 343 -5.13 2.75 31.13
C THR A 343 -5.30 4.13 30.51
N VAL A 344 -4.85 4.29 29.27
CA VAL A 344 -5.03 5.51 28.46
C VAL A 344 -5.92 5.16 27.28
N ILE A 345 -7.02 5.88 27.11
CA ILE A 345 -7.99 5.64 26.04
C ILE A 345 -8.28 6.98 25.37
N SER A 346 -8.19 7.02 24.05
CA SER A 346 -8.51 8.20 23.24
C SER A 346 -9.62 7.84 22.26
N ILE A 347 -10.67 8.66 22.23
CA ILE A 347 -11.85 8.50 21.36
C ILE A 347 -11.97 9.77 20.52
N MET A 348 -12.10 9.62 19.21
CA MET A 348 -12.21 10.71 18.25
C MET A 348 -13.35 10.47 17.28
N ASP A 349 -14.21 11.49 17.12
CA ASP A 349 -15.26 11.54 16.11
C ASP A 349 -14.89 12.46 14.93
N GLU A 350 -15.66 12.40 13.85
CA GLU A 350 -15.49 13.20 12.63
C GLU A 350 -16.42 14.43 12.62
N GLY A 351 -16.95 14.81 13.78
CA GLY A 351 -17.79 15.98 14.00
C GLY A 351 -17.01 17.30 14.02
N GLU A 352 -17.76 18.38 14.18
CA GLU A 352 -17.21 19.75 14.28
C GLU A 352 -16.47 19.99 15.60
N GLY A 353 -16.72 19.15 16.62
CA GLY A 353 -16.24 19.31 17.97
C GLY A 353 -17.02 20.36 18.76
N PHE A 354 -16.66 20.54 20.03
CA PHE A 354 -17.33 21.49 20.93
C PHE A 354 -16.34 22.06 21.95
N ASP A 355 -16.65 23.21 22.54
CA ASP A 355 -15.84 23.74 23.65
C ASP A 355 -16.23 23.05 24.98
N PRO A 356 -15.34 22.25 25.61
CA PRO A 356 -15.64 21.55 26.85
C PRO A 356 -15.79 22.47 28.06
N SER A 357 -15.34 23.72 27.98
CA SER A 357 -15.50 24.73 29.03
C SER A 357 -16.87 25.40 29.01
N CYS A 358 -17.57 25.36 27.88
CA CYS A 358 -18.92 25.89 27.73
C CYS A 358 -20.01 24.90 28.16
N VAL A 359 -19.65 23.67 28.53
CA VAL A 359 -20.61 22.68 29.02
C VAL A 359 -21.12 23.08 30.41
N PRO A 360 -22.43 23.31 30.59
CA PRO A 360 -22.98 23.76 31.88
C PRO A 360 -22.73 22.76 33.01
N ASP A 361 -22.44 23.25 34.21
CA ASP A 361 -22.30 22.39 35.39
C ASP A 361 -23.67 21.77 35.75
N PRO A 362 -23.82 20.43 35.67
CA PRO A 362 -25.09 19.77 35.94
C PRO A 362 -25.47 19.75 37.43
N THR A 363 -24.59 20.21 38.33
CA THR A 363 -24.85 20.30 39.77
C THR A 363 -25.54 21.60 40.19
N LEU A 364 -25.61 22.59 39.29
CA LEU A 364 -26.31 23.86 39.55
C LEU A 364 -27.84 23.67 39.59
N PRO A 365 -28.56 24.39 40.46
CA PRO A 365 -30.01 24.23 40.66
C PRO A 365 -30.83 24.26 39.36
N GLU A 366 -30.49 25.17 38.44
CA GLU A 366 -31.11 25.35 37.13
C GLU A 366 -30.89 24.18 36.15
N ASN A 367 -29.89 23.32 36.40
CA ASN A 367 -29.55 22.17 35.56
C ASN A 367 -29.98 20.83 36.19
N LEU A 368 -30.43 20.81 37.45
CA LEU A 368 -30.81 19.58 38.15
C LEU A 368 -31.98 18.83 37.49
N ILE A 369 -32.88 19.55 36.80
CA ILE A 369 -34.09 18.98 36.18
C ILE A 369 -33.84 18.59 34.71
N LYS A 370 -32.65 18.88 34.14
CA LYS A 370 -32.33 18.49 32.76
C LYS A 370 -31.99 17.00 32.67
N ASP A 371 -32.60 16.34 31.70
CA ASP A 371 -32.39 14.91 31.39
C ASP A 371 -31.09 14.65 30.61
N CYS A 372 -30.38 15.69 30.18
CA CYS A 372 -29.17 15.62 29.36
C CYS A 372 -28.03 16.52 29.90
N GLY A 373 -26.79 16.28 29.46
CA GLY A 373 -25.63 17.11 29.83
C GLY A 373 -24.81 16.63 31.03
N ARG A 374 -25.09 15.41 31.54
CA ARG A 374 -24.36 14.83 32.69
C ARG A 374 -23.16 13.96 32.30
N GLY A 375 -23.07 13.52 31.03
CA GLY A 375 -22.06 12.57 30.60
C GLY A 375 -20.62 13.02 30.92
N LEU A 376 -20.27 14.27 30.60
CA LEU A 376 -18.93 14.77 30.86
C LEU A 376 -18.61 14.90 32.36
N PHE A 377 -19.62 15.21 33.18
CA PHE A 377 -19.48 15.25 34.64
C PHE A 377 -19.23 13.85 35.21
N ILE A 378 -19.95 12.82 34.73
CA ILE A 378 -19.75 11.42 35.13
C ILE A 378 -18.34 10.97 34.76
N VAL A 379 -17.92 11.23 33.52
CA VAL A 379 -16.58 10.89 33.02
C VAL A 379 -15.50 11.49 33.93
N ARG A 380 -15.56 12.80 34.21
CA ARG A 380 -14.60 13.51 35.08
C ARG A 380 -14.54 12.97 36.51
N HIS A 381 -15.61 12.32 37.00
CA HIS A 381 -15.65 11.77 38.35
C HIS A 381 -15.08 10.34 38.44
N TYR A 382 -15.00 9.61 37.32
CA TYR A 382 -14.63 8.19 37.29
C TYR A 382 -13.21 7.92 36.82
N VAL A 383 -12.62 8.83 36.06
CA VAL A 383 -11.23 8.75 35.61
C VAL A 383 -10.38 9.82 36.26
N ASP A 384 -9.05 9.65 36.22
CA ASP A 384 -8.15 10.55 36.94
C ASP A 384 -7.81 11.79 36.10
N ASN A 385 -7.70 11.64 34.77
CA ASN A 385 -7.52 12.75 33.83
C ASN A 385 -8.47 12.65 32.64
N VAL A 386 -8.94 13.81 32.17
CA VAL A 386 -9.73 13.98 30.94
C VAL A 386 -9.16 15.16 30.16
N GLU A 387 -8.73 14.92 28.92
CA GLU A 387 -8.13 15.92 28.07
C GLU A 387 -8.84 15.96 26.71
N PHE A 388 -9.15 17.16 26.23
CA PHE A 388 -9.73 17.35 24.90
C PHE A 388 -8.68 17.92 23.95
N ASN A 389 -8.75 17.56 22.67
CA ASN A 389 -8.00 18.31 21.66
C ASN A 389 -8.58 19.72 21.48
N LYS A 390 -7.84 20.60 20.81
CA LYS A 390 -8.26 21.99 20.57
C LYS A 390 -9.62 22.11 19.84
N LYS A 391 -9.93 21.16 18.96
CA LYS A 391 -11.20 21.14 18.20
C LYS A 391 -12.38 20.66 19.07
N GLY A 392 -12.12 19.86 20.11
CA GLY A 392 -13.15 19.27 20.96
C GLY A 392 -13.83 18.03 20.40
N ASN A 393 -13.31 17.44 19.32
CA ASN A 393 -13.80 16.20 18.71
C ASN A 393 -12.95 14.97 19.08
N ARG A 394 -11.99 15.13 19.99
CA ARG A 394 -11.21 14.05 20.58
C ARG A 394 -11.13 14.23 22.07
N VAL A 395 -11.39 13.16 22.80
CA VAL A 395 -11.22 13.06 24.24
C VAL A 395 -10.23 11.95 24.58
N THR A 396 -9.25 12.26 25.42
CA THR A 396 -8.30 11.30 25.99
C THR A 396 -8.58 11.19 27.48
N ILE A 397 -8.83 9.97 27.97
CA ILE A 397 -9.01 9.67 29.38
C ILE A 397 -7.85 8.83 29.89
N THR A 398 -7.43 9.09 31.14
CA THR A 398 -6.43 8.28 31.84
C THR A 398 -6.97 7.79 33.16
N LYS A 399 -6.81 6.49 33.41
CA LYS A 399 -7.03 5.86 34.72
C LYS A 399 -5.75 5.18 35.19
N TYR A 400 -5.22 5.61 36.34
CA TYR A 400 -4.07 4.98 36.98
C TYR A 400 -4.51 3.71 37.71
N HIS A 401 -3.67 2.69 37.62
CA HIS A 401 -3.82 1.47 38.37
C HIS A 401 -3.24 1.68 39.76
N SER A 402 -4.11 1.79 40.76
CA SER A 402 -3.71 1.81 42.16
C SER A 402 -3.32 0.38 42.57
N ILE A 403 -2.03 0.05 42.45
CA ILE A 403 -1.48 -1.16 43.07
C ILE A 403 -1.42 -0.87 44.57
N VAL A 404 -2.29 -1.53 45.35
CA VAL A 404 -2.19 -1.57 46.81
C VAL A 404 -1.11 -2.58 47.20
#